data_AF-A0A3S0WHF4-F1
#
_entry.id   AF-A0A3S0WHF4-F1
#
_cell.length_a   1.000
_cell.length_b   1.000
_cell.length_c   1.000
_cell.angle_alpha   90.00
_cell.angle_beta   90.00
_cell.angle_gamma   90.00
#
_symmetry.space_group_name_H-M   'P 1'
#
loop_
_entity.id
_entity.type
_entity.pdbx_description
1 polymer ?
#
loop_
_entity_poly.entity_id
_entity_poly.type
_entity_poly.pdbx_seq_one_letter_code
_entity_poly.pdbx_strand_id
1 'polypeptide(L)'
;MPAALGRFTFALMMLMWLSGCASRGVTLSEESPVPRDGLSMERMLILAHAQQAIGTPYRFGGNTPDGLDCSGLVEMAYRAAGMRVPRTADEQFRALPAADMPKPGDLLFFGERNKATHVGIYRGNRQMIHAPGSGRAVASVPLDVDYWQQRFLGAATLAP
;
A
#
# COMPACT_ATOMS: atom_id res chain seq x y z
N MET A 1 72.47 20.06 16.74
CA MET A 1 73.56 19.11 16.41
C MET A 1 73.43 17.94 17.38
N PRO A 2 73.53 16.65 16.98
CA PRO A 2 73.90 16.09 15.68
C PRO A 2 72.80 15.24 15.00
N ALA A 3 73.11 14.90 13.74
CA ALA A 3 72.41 13.99 12.84
C ALA A 3 73.03 12.58 12.89
N ALA A 4 72.32 11.55 12.43
CA ALA A 4 72.72 10.73 11.26
C ALA A 4 71.90 9.41 11.13
N LEU A 5 72.00 8.85 9.91
CA LEU A 5 71.57 7.52 9.41
C LEU A 5 70.08 7.38 9.07
N GLY A 6 69.67 6.97 7.86
CA GLY A 6 70.42 6.42 6.74
C GLY A 6 69.49 6.31 5.52
N ARG A 7 70.08 6.47 4.34
CA ARG A 7 69.42 6.40 3.03
C ARG A 7 69.21 4.94 2.64
N PHE A 8 68.02 4.56 2.17
CA PHE A 8 67.88 3.56 1.11
C PHE A 8 66.62 3.84 0.29
N THR A 9 66.84 4.42 -0.89
CA THR A 9 65.87 4.47 -1.99
C THR A 9 65.77 3.08 -2.59
N PHE A 10 64.61 2.45 -2.51
CA PHE A 10 64.19 1.43 -3.47
C PHE A 10 62.78 1.75 -3.91
N ALA A 11 62.66 2.20 -5.15
CA ALA A 11 61.40 2.32 -5.85
C ALA A 11 60.88 0.90 -6.14
N LEU A 12 59.63 0.62 -5.76
CA LEU A 12 58.81 -0.32 -6.49
C LEU A 12 57.34 0.09 -6.36
N MET A 13 56.78 0.52 -7.50
CA MET A 13 55.34 0.57 -7.76
C MET A 13 54.69 -0.73 -7.30
N MET A 14 53.64 -0.68 -6.49
CA MET A 14 52.48 -1.54 -6.74
C MET A 14 51.24 -1.07 -5.98
N LEU A 15 50.25 -0.66 -6.77
CA LEU A 15 48.82 -0.72 -6.54
C LEU A 15 48.22 -0.06 -5.27
N MET A 16 47.45 1.00 -5.56
CA MET A 16 46.14 1.25 -4.96
C MET A 16 45.46 -0.05 -4.51
N TRP A 17 44.68 0.00 -3.43
CA TRP A 17 43.24 -0.27 -3.47
C TRP A 17 42.62 0.44 -2.26
N LEU A 18 41.79 1.43 -2.56
CA LEU A 18 40.80 1.99 -1.66
C LEU A 18 39.84 0.89 -1.26
N SER A 19 39.42 0.84 0.01
CA SER A 19 38.00 0.68 0.40
C SER A 19 37.86 0.43 1.90
N GLY A 20 37.11 1.30 2.57
CA GLY A 20 36.77 1.11 3.99
C GLY A 20 35.86 2.16 4.59
N CYS A 21 34.92 2.74 3.84
CA CYS A 21 33.82 3.50 4.45
C CYS A 21 32.72 2.52 4.87
N ALA A 22 32.72 2.10 6.13
CA ALA A 22 31.63 1.34 6.72
C ALA A 22 30.43 2.27 6.96
N SER A 23 29.51 2.37 6.00
CA SER A 23 28.16 2.86 6.29
C SER A 23 27.37 1.69 6.87
N ARG A 24 27.06 1.78 8.17
CA ARG A 24 26.05 0.92 8.79
C ARG A 24 24.71 1.27 8.14
N GLY A 25 24.27 0.44 7.20
CA GLY A 25 22.92 0.48 6.68
C GLY A 25 21.95 0.27 7.84
N VAL A 26 21.15 1.29 8.13
CA VAL A 26 19.96 1.16 8.97
C VAL A 26 19.08 0.11 8.31
N THR A 27 18.90 -1.03 8.97
CA THR A 27 17.91 -2.04 8.58
C THR A 27 16.53 -1.45 8.82
N LEU A 28 16.00 -0.76 7.81
CA LEU A 28 14.58 -0.47 7.72
C LEU A 28 13.90 -1.81 7.45
N SER A 29 13.06 -2.24 8.39
CA SER A 29 12.23 -3.44 8.26
C SER A 29 11.56 -3.46 6.89
N GLU A 30 11.78 -4.52 6.12
CA GLU A 30 11.14 -4.74 4.83
C GLU A 30 9.62 -4.85 5.05
N GLU A 31 8.88 -3.78 4.76
CA GLU A 31 7.48 -3.91 4.36
C GLU A 31 7.46 -4.81 3.12
N SER A 32 6.98 -6.05 3.30
CA SER A 32 6.99 -7.07 2.25
C SER A 32 6.39 -6.52 0.95
N PRO A 33 7.10 -6.61 -0.19
CA PRO A 33 6.62 -6.11 -1.46
C PRO A 33 5.36 -6.88 -1.87
N VAL A 34 4.29 -6.16 -2.20
CA VAL A 34 3.12 -6.71 -2.90
C VAL A 34 3.65 -7.30 -4.22
N PRO A 35 3.31 -8.55 -4.59
CA PRO A 35 3.69 -9.11 -5.89
C PRO A 35 3.13 -8.22 -7.01
N ARG A 36 3.99 -7.43 -7.65
CA ARG A 36 3.62 -6.56 -8.79
C ARG A 36 3.69 -7.29 -10.12
N ASP A 37 4.43 -8.39 -10.16
CA ASP A 37 4.61 -9.21 -11.35
C ASP A 37 3.26 -9.84 -11.74
N GLY A 38 2.75 -9.45 -12.92
CA GLY A 38 1.47 -9.94 -13.46
C GLY A 38 0.23 -9.12 -13.10
N LEU A 39 0.36 -7.98 -12.42
CA LEU A 39 -0.76 -7.04 -12.26
C LEU A 39 -0.92 -6.14 -13.48
N SER A 40 -2.17 -5.86 -13.85
CA SER A 40 -2.52 -4.85 -14.85
C SER A 40 -2.10 -3.44 -14.39
N MET A 41 -1.92 -2.52 -15.34
CA MET A 41 -1.56 -1.13 -15.03
C MET A 41 -2.62 -0.47 -14.14
N GLU A 42 -3.88 -0.78 -14.40
CA GLU A 42 -5.04 -0.33 -13.66
C GLU A 42 -4.97 -0.73 -12.18
N ARG A 43 -4.62 -2.00 -11.90
CA ARG A 43 -4.44 -2.49 -10.53
C ARG A 43 -3.27 -1.80 -9.84
N MET A 44 -2.17 -1.57 -10.55
CA MET A 44 -1.03 -0.83 -10.02
C MET A 44 -1.41 0.60 -9.66
N LEU A 45 -2.19 1.29 -10.50
CA LEU A 45 -2.67 2.64 -10.23
C LEU A 45 -3.62 2.69 -9.01
N ILE A 46 -4.59 1.78 -8.93
CA ILE A 46 -5.47 1.67 -7.77
C ILE A 46 -4.66 1.53 -6.48
N LEU A 47 -3.72 0.59 -6.46
CA LEU A 47 -2.89 0.32 -5.27
C LEU A 47 -1.98 1.50 -4.93
N ALA A 48 -1.36 2.13 -5.93
CA ALA A 48 -0.49 3.29 -5.71
C ALA A 48 -1.26 4.46 -5.08
N HIS A 49 -2.44 4.78 -5.59
CA HIS A 49 -3.27 5.86 -5.06
C HIS A 49 -3.88 5.51 -3.70
N ALA A 50 -4.26 4.25 -3.47
CA ALA A 50 -4.69 3.81 -2.15
C ALA A 50 -3.55 3.94 -1.11
N GLN A 51 -2.33 3.56 -1.49
CA GLN A 51 -1.15 3.67 -0.63
C GLN A 51 -0.80 5.13 -0.32
N GLN A 52 -0.88 6.02 -1.32
CA GLN A 52 -0.66 7.46 -1.13
C GLN A 52 -1.67 8.11 -0.19
N ALA A 53 -2.88 7.57 -0.07
CA ALA A 53 -3.91 8.09 0.82
C ALA A 53 -3.71 7.69 2.29
N ILE A 54 -2.78 6.77 2.61
CA ILE A 54 -2.51 6.39 4.00
C ILE A 54 -2.11 7.64 4.79
N GLY A 55 -2.76 7.83 5.95
CA GLY A 55 -2.61 9.02 6.77
C GLY A 55 -3.64 10.14 6.50
N THR A 56 -4.38 10.10 5.39
CA THR A 56 -5.48 11.05 5.15
C THR A 56 -6.57 10.88 6.23
N PRO A 57 -7.02 11.95 6.90
CA PRO A 57 -8.05 11.86 7.92
C PRO A 57 -9.38 11.33 7.37
N TYR A 58 -10.09 10.54 8.17
CA TYR A 58 -11.45 10.14 7.81
C TYR A 58 -12.40 11.33 7.88
N ARG A 59 -13.22 11.51 6.84
CA ARG A 59 -14.37 12.42 6.84
C ARG A 59 -15.58 11.73 6.22
N PHE A 60 -16.70 11.67 6.95
CA PHE A 60 -17.95 11.12 6.40
C PHE A 60 -18.40 11.96 5.20
N GLY A 61 -18.71 11.32 4.08
CA GLY A 61 -18.99 12.00 2.82
C GLY A 61 -17.74 12.52 2.09
N GLY A 62 -16.56 12.35 2.67
CA GLY A 62 -15.29 12.84 2.12
C GLY A 62 -14.82 12.04 0.90
N ASN A 63 -14.38 12.75 -0.13
CA ASN A 63 -13.87 12.20 -1.38
C ASN A 63 -12.73 13.07 -1.98
N THR A 64 -12.02 13.80 -1.11
CA THR A 64 -10.91 14.69 -1.48
C THR A 64 -9.63 14.29 -0.74
N PRO A 65 -8.45 14.76 -1.19
CA PRO A 65 -7.18 14.48 -0.50
C PRO A 65 -7.13 14.91 0.98
N ASP A 66 -7.94 15.92 1.36
CA ASP A 66 -8.00 16.45 2.74
C ASP A 66 -8.94 15.66 3.67
N GLY A 67 -9.68 14.69 3.11
CA GLY A 67 -10.56 13.85 3.88
C GLY A 67 -11.35 12.84 3.05
N LEU A 68 -11.29 11.59 3.46
CA LEU A 68 -11.90 10.46 2.75
C LEU A 68 -12.83 9.67 3.69
N ASP A 69 -13.96 9.20 3.17
CA ASP A 69 -14.65 8.03 3.75
C ASP A 69 -14.24 6.74 3.02
N CYS A 70 -14.80 5.61 3.46
CA CYS A 70 -14.40 4.31 2.95
C CYS A 70 -14.64 4.18 1.44
N SER A 71 -15.80 4.60 0.95
CA SER A 71 -16.13 4.53 -0.47
C SER A 71 -15.54 5.67 -1.29
N GLY A 72 -15.26 6.84 -0.68
CA GLY A 72 -14.55 7.96 -1.29
C GLY A 72 -13.07 7.66 -1.54
N LEU A 73 -12.42 6.88 -0.64
CA LEU A 73 -11.10 6.31 -0.90
C LEU A 73 -11.11 5.42 -2.15
N VAL A 74 -12.14 4.58 -2.30
CA VAL A 74 -12.30 3.71 -3.46
C VAL A 74 -12.51 4.54 -4.73
N GLU A 75 -13.42 5.51 -4.72
CA GLU A 75 -13.66 6.40 -5.86
C GLU A 75 -12.37 7.09 -6.31
N MET A 76 -11.58 7.60 -5.37
CA MET A 76 -10.31 8.27 -5.67
C MET A 76 -9.33 7.31 -6.35
N ALA A 77 -9.14 6.11 -5.79
CA ALA A 77 -8.18 5.13 -6.30
C ALA A 77 -8.60 4.56 -7.67
N TYR A 78 -9.88 4.23 -7.83
CA TYR A 78 -10.41 3.70 -9.10
C TYR A 78 -10.43 4.76 -10.20
N ARG A 79 -10.74 6.02 -9.87
CA ARG A 79 -10.70 7.14 -10.82
C ARG A 79 -9.29 7.34 -11.39
N ALA A 80 -8.25 7.15 -10.58
CA ALA A 80 -6.88 7.25 -11.06
C ALA A 80 -6.53 6.18 -12.11
N ALA A 81 -7.20 5.03 -12.06
CA ALA A 81 -7.13 3.97 -13.06
C ALA A 81 -8.19 4.11 -14.17
N GLY A 82 -8.83 5.28 -14.32
CA GLY A 82 -9.82 5.54 -15.35
C GLY A 82 -11.18 4.88 -15.12
N MET A 83 -11.40 4.27 -13.95
CA MET A 83 -12.64 3.56 -13.62
C MET A 83 -13.58 4.40 -12.76
N ARG A 84 -14.88 4.23 -12.96
CA ARG A 84 -15.93 4.86 -12.16
C ARG A 84 -16.68 3.80 -11.37
N VAL A 85 -16.95 4.10 -10.11
CA VAL A 85 -17.74 3.26 -9.22
C VAL A 85 -18.81 4.12 -8.56
N PRO A 86 -19.91 3.53 -8.04
CA PRO A 86 -20.90 4.26 -7.27
C PRO A 86 -20.31 4.92 -6.00
N ARG A 87 -21.02 5.92 -5.46
CA ARG A 87 -20.50 6.75 -4.36
C ARG A 87 -20.46 6.01 -3.03
N THR A 88 -21.44 5.15 -2.74
CA THR A 88 -21.57 4.49 -1.44
C THR A 88 -21.08 3.04 -1.47
N ALA A 89 -20.62 2.53 -0.33
CA ALA A 89 -20.16 1.14 -0.21
C ALA A 89 -21.25 0.12 -0.60
N ASP A 90 -22.52 0.37 -0.25
CA ASP A 90 -23.64 -0.52 -0.59
C ASP A 90 -23.95 -0.52 -2.09
N GLU A 91 -23.94 0.66 -2.74
CA GLU A 91 -24.12 0.72 -4.20
C GLU A 91 -22.96 0.05 -4.94
N GLN A 92 -21.72 0.23 -4.47
CA GLN A 92 -20.56 -0.46 -5.02
C GLN A 92 -20.71 -1.98 -4.90
N PHE A 93 -21.09 -2.48 -3.72
CA PHE A 93 -21.30 -3.91 -3.48
C PHE A 93 -22.38 -4.51 -4.40
N ARG A 94 -23.47 -3.76 -4.66
CA ARG A 94 -24.55 -4.24 -5.53
C ARG A 94 -24.25 -4.16 -7.02
N ALA A 95 -23.44 -3.18 -7.43
CA ALA A 95 -23.23 -2.88 -8.85
C ALA A 95 -22.02 -3.59 -9.45
N LEU A 96 -20.98 -3.86 -8.64
CA LEU A 96 -19.73 -4.43 -9.16
C LEU A 96 -19.82 -5.96 -9.26
N PRO A 97 -19.22 -6.58 -10.30
CA PRO A 97 -19.11 -8.03 -10.42
C PRO A 97 -18.41 -8.66 -9.21
N ALA A 98 -19.00 -9.71 -8.65
CA ALA A 98 -18.40 -10.47 -7.56
C ALA A 98 -17.06 -11.10 -8.00
N ALA A 99 -16.13 -11.17 -7.05
CA ALA A 99 -14.83 -11.80 -7.23
C ALA A 99 -14.68 -12.94 -6.23
N ASP A 100 -14.55 -14.19 -6.72
CA ASP A 100 -14.41 -15.37 -5.85
C ASP A 100 -13.05 -15.42 -5.16
N MET A 101 -11.99 -14.99 -5.87
CA MET A 101 -10.62 -14.93 -5.36
C MET A 101 -10.09 -13.50 -5.54
N PRO A 102 -10.10 -12.67 -4.48
CA PRO A 102 -9.68 -11.29 -4.59
C PRO A 102 -8.20 -11.19 -4.94
N LYS A 103 -7.88 -10.33 -5.89
CA LYS A 103 -6.54 -9.94 -6.31
C LYS A 103 -6.22 -8.52 -5.81
N PRO A 104 -4.93 -8.16 -5.65
CA PRO A 104 -4.56 -6.79 -5.31
C PRO A 104 -5.25 -5.77 -6.24
N GLY A 105 -5.91 -4.79 -5.63
CA GLY A 105 -6.76 -3.80 -6.30
C GLY A 105 -8.26 -4.08 -6.23
N ASP A 106 -8.69 -5.28 -5.87
CA ASP A 106 -10.12 -5.61 -5.71
C ASP A 106 -10.72 -5.00 -4.44
N LEU A 107 -12.05 -4.92 -4.38
CA LEU A 107 -12.77 -4.39 -3.23
C LEU A 107 -13.21 -5.51 -2.30
N LEU A 108 -13.10 -5.26 -1.00
CA LEU A 108 -13.61 -6.11 0.07
C LEU A 108 -14.74 -5.38 0.79
N PHE A 109 -15.90 -6.01 0.87
CA PHE A 109 -17.09 -5.43 1.48
C PHE A 109 -17.39 -6.05 2.82
N PHE A 110 -17.75 -5.20 3.76
CA PHE A 110 -18.08 -5.58 5.13
C PHE A 110 -19.41 -4.96 5.56
N GLY A 111 -20.16 -5.70 6.38
CA GLY A 111 -21.45 -5.27 6.88
C GLY A 111 -22.23 -6.44 7.46
N GLU A 112 -23.56 -6.31 7.45
CA GLU A 112 -24.48 -7.28 8.02
C GLU A 112 -25.74 -7.38 7.15
N ARG A 113 -26.43 -8.53 7.18
CA ARG A 113 -27.72 -8.74 6.48
C ARG A 113 -27.69 -8.36 4.99
N ASN A 114 -26.60 -8.72 4.31
CA ASN A 114 -26.37 -8.44 2.88
C ASN A 114 -26.40 -6.95 2.51
N LYS A 115 -26.04 -6.07 3.46
CA LYS A 115 -25.91 -4.63 3.25
C LYS A 115 -24.49 -4.20 3.59
N ALA A 116 -23.75 -3.68 2.62
CA ALA A 116 -22.40 -3.21 2.85
C ALA A 116 -22.42 -1.85 3.56
N THR A 117 -21.76 -1.78 4.71
CA THR A 117 -21.60 -0.55 5.49
C THR A 117 -20.16 -0.05 5.46
N HIS A 118 -19.23 -0.88 5.00
CA HIS A 118 -17.82 -0.55 4.90
C HIS A 118 -17.18 -1.23 3.67
N VAL A 119 -16.18 -0.59 3.09
CA VAL A 119 -15.41 -1.12 1.96
C VAL A 119 -13.92 -0.83 2.17
N GLY A 120 -13.06 -1.73 1.68
CA GLY A 120 -11.61 -1.55 1.62
C GLY A 120 -11.04 -2.07 0.31
N ILE A 121 -9.83 -1.64 -0.04
CA ILE A 121 -9.10 -2.08 -1.23
C ILE A 121 -8.13 -3.18 -0.80
N TYR A 122 -8.27 -4.37 -1.36
CA TYR A 122 -7.36 -5.49 -1.10
C TYR A 122 -5.96 -5.16 -1.64
N ARG A 123 -4.93 -5.23 -0.79
CA ARG A 123 -3.53 -4.97 -1.21
C ARG A 123 -2.72 -6.24 -1.42
N GLY A 124 -3.34 -7.41 -1.27
CA GLY A 124 -2.64 -8.69 -1.21
C GLY A 124 -2.22 -9.07 0.22
N ASN A 125 -1.62 -10.25 0.36
CA ASN A 125 -1.07 -10.74 1.62
C ASN A 125 -2.04 -10.69 2.80
N ARG A 126 -3.34 -10.95 2.56
CA ARG A 126 -4.40 -10.88 3.57
C ARG A 126 -4.51 -9.51 4.25
N GLN A 127 -4.22 -8.44 3.52
CA GLN A 127 -4.33 -7.07 4.02
C GLN A 127 -5.20 -6.21 3.10
N MET A 128 -5.77 -5.16 3.67
CA MET A 128 -6.47 -4.13 2.91
C MET A 128 -5.98 -2.73 3.29
N ILE A 129 -6.30 -1.75 2.44
CA ILE A 129 -6.22 -0.33 2.74
C ILE A 129 -7.66 0.20 2.84
N HIS A 130 -7.98 0.93 3.90
CA HIS A 130 -9.32 1.46 4.12
C HIS A 130 -9.33 2.77 4.91
N ALA A 131 -10.39 3.57 4.77
CA ALA A 131 -10.67 4.72 5.62
C ALA A 131 -11.63 4.27 6.75
N PRO A 132 -11.15 4.07 8.00
CA PRO A 132 -11.81 3.18 8.96
C PRO A 132 -13.03 3.76 9.68
N GLY A 133 -13.20 5.10 9.72
CA GLY A 133 -14.25 5.81 10.45
C GLY A 133 -13.72 7.01 11.23
N SER A 134 -14.63 7.81 11.80
CA SER A 134 -14.33 9.07 12.49
C SER A 134 -13.22 8.96 13.53
N GLY A 135 -12.39 10.01 13.63
CA GLY A 135 -11.28 10.11 14.58
C GLY A 135 -10.03 9.31 14.20
N ARG A 136 -10.01 8.69 13.02
CA ARG A 136 -8.90 7.88 12.51
C ARG A 136 -8.52 8.32 11.09
N ALA A 137 -7.39 7.84 10.61
CA ALA A 137 -6.91 8.08 9.26
C ALA A 137 -6.96 6.79 8.42
N VAL A 138 -6.87 6.95 7.09
CA VAL A 138 -6.68 5.83 6.17
C VAL A 138 -5.46 5.02 6.61
N ALA A 139 -5.61 3.70 6.66
CA ALA A 139 -4.58 2.80 7.14
C ALA A 139 -4.61 1.48 6.37
N SER A 140 -3.49 0.76 6.44
CA SER A 140 -3.45 -0.64 6.06
C SER A 140 -3.65 -1.53 7.28
N VAL A 141 -4.48 -2.57 7.15
CA VAL A 141 -4.79 -3.50 8.25
C VAL A 141 -4.79 -4.95 7.78
N PRO A 142 -4.42 -5.90 8.66
CA PRO A 142 -4.61 -7.32 8.43
C PRO A 142 -6.10 -7.70 8.42
N LEU A 143 -6.46 -8.68 7.60
CA LEU A 143 -7.83 -9.22 7.47
C LEU A 143 -8.08 -10.41 8.39
N ASP A 144 -7.03 -11.07 8.89
CA ASP A 144 -7.09 -12.25 9.76
C ASP A 144 -7.35 -11.90 11.23
N VAL A 145 -8.20 -10.89 11.44
CA VAL A 145 -8.76 -10.55 12.76
C VAL A 145 -10.27 -10.77 12.74
N ASP A 146 -10.80 -11.29 13.85
CA ASP A 146 -12.20 -11.72 13.97
C ASP A 146 -13.21 -10.66 13.52
N TYR A 147 -12.94 -9.38 13.79
CA TYR A 147 -13.80 -8.27 13.42
C TYR A 147 -14.12 -8.25 11.92
N TRP A 148 -13.11 -8.45 11.05
CA TRP A 148 -13.27 -8.44 9.60
C TRP A 148 -13.89 -9.74 9.10
N GLN A 149 -13.50 -10.88 9.67
CA GLN A 149 -14.02 -12.19 9.28
C GLN A 149 -15.51 -12.31 9.55
N GLN A 150 -15.99 -11.83 10.71
CA GLN A 150 -17.40 -11.89 11.09
C GLN A 150 -18.31 -10.98 10.26
N ARG A 151 -17.75 -9.96 9.61
CA ARG A 151 -18.50 -8.93 8.86
C ARG A 151 -18.31 -9.05 7.35
N PHE A 152 -17.50 -9.98 6.88
CA PHE A 152 -17.19 -10.11 5.47
C PHE A 152 -18.43 -10.50 4.68
N LEU A 153 -18.78 -9.69 3.67
CA LEU A 153 -19.92 -9.94 2.78
C LEU A 153 -19.48 -10.55 1.45
N GLY A 154 -18.29 -10.17 0.98
CA GLY A 154 -17.74 -10.65 -0.30
C GLY A 154 -16.71 -9.68 -0.87
N ALA A 155 -16.14 -10.09 -2.01
CA ALA A 155 -15.24 -9.27 -2.80
C ALA A 155 -15.85 -8.95 -4.16
N ALA A 156 -15.43 -7.84 -4.76
CA ALA A 156 -15.82 -7.47 -6.12
C ALA A 156 -14.64 -6.89 -6.91
N THR A 157 -14.69 -7.02 -8.22
CA THR A 157 -13.68 -6.48 -9.13
C THR A 157 -14.31 -5.75 -10.30
N LEU A 158 -13.69 -4.63 -10.67
CA LEU A 158 -13.88 -3.97 -11.97
C LEU A 158 -12.56 -3.95 -12.76
N ALA A 159 -11.43 -4.15 -12.08
CA ALA A 159 -10.11 -4.08 -12.69
C ALA A 159 -9.79 -5.40 -13.42
N PRO A 160 -9.18 -5.34 -14.61
CA PRO A 160 -8.80 -6.52 -15.39
C PRO A 160 -7.73 -7.35 -14.67
#